data_AF-A0AAU5JRU5-F1
#
_entry.id   AF-A0AAU5JRU5-F1
#
_cell.length_a   1.000
_cell.length_b   1.000
_cell.length_c   1.000
_cell.angle_alpha   90.00
_cell.angle_beta   90.00
_cell.angle_gamma   90.00
#
_symmetry.space_group_name_H-M   'P 1'
#
loop_
_entity.id
_entity.type
_entity.pdbx_description
1 polymer ?
#
loop_
_entity_poly.entity_id
_entity_poly.type
_entity_poly.pdbx_seq_one_letter_code
_entity_poly.pdbx_strand_id
1 'polypeptide(L)'
;MRRSPAIPLLLVALALTGCTEEAARAPIDPIDAVYAAHTECLGKHGVKLKEKSPGVMTVDKDAIDRKVIMAAQEECKSLLPAKLPVDQEALKVSQAIAECYRRNGYPDWPDPDPETGEAPVGADMDDTAVMSKCRPGTSEVPFPASD
;
A
#
# COMPACT_ATOMS: atom_id res chain seq x y z
N MET A 1 61.69 -25.05 -36.85
CA MET A 1 62.44 -23.79 -36.71
C MET A 1 61.50 -22.63 -36.94
N ARG A 2 61.67 -21.57 -36.15
CA ARG A 2 60.83 -20.38 -35.99
C ARG A 2 60.59 -19.61 -37.31
N ARG A 3 59.42 -18.99 -37.46
CA ARG A 3 59.16 -17.53 -37.32
C ARG A 3 57.83 -17.15 -37.97
N SER A 4 56.87 -16.71 -37.14
CA SER A 4 55.84 -15.77 -37.58
C SER A 4 56.44 -14.37 -37.74
N PRO A 5 55.82 -13.50 -38.55
CA PRO A 5 55.27 -12.30 -37.91
C PRO A 5 53.91 -11.83 -38.45
N ALA A 6 53.28 -11.05 -37.57
CA ALA A 6 51.98 -10.40 -37.55
C ALA A 6 51.54 -9.63 -38.80
N ILE A 7 50.22 -9.43 -38.93
CA ILE A 7 49.51 -8.30 -39.58
C ILE A 7 48.03 -8.31 -39.10
N PRO A 8 47.33 -7.16 -39.06
CA PRO A 8 46.73 -6.61 -37.83
C PRO A 8 45.18 -6.50 -37.82
N LEU A 9 44.69 -5.96 -36.69
CA LEU A 9 43.38 -5.33 -36.41
C LEU A 9 42.27 -5.40 -37.47
N LEU A 10 41.09 -5.92 -37.09
CA LEU A 10 39.80 -5.20 -37.23
C LEU A 10 38.59 -5.94 -36.59
N LEU A 11 37.69 -5.14 -36.02
CA LEU A 11 36.26 -5.38 -35.66
C LEU A 11 35.97 -6.14 -34.34
N VAL A 12 35.71 -5.45 -33.23
CA VAL A 12 34.43 -4.83 -32.80
C VAL A 12 33.33 -5.86 -32.50
N ALA A 13 33.03 -6.04 -31.22
CA ALA A 13 31.66 -6.00 -30.70
C ALA A 13 31.72 -5.82 -29.18
N LEU A 14 31.19 -4.68 -28.71
CA LEU A 14 30.86 -4.42 -27.31
C LEU A 14 29.95 -5.54 -26.80
N ALA A 15 30.49 -6.44 -25.97
CA ALA A 15 29.66 -7.12 -24.99
C ALA A 15 29.58 -6.20 -23.77
N LEU A 16 28.84 -5.09 -23.92
CA LEU A 16 28.15 -4.53 -22.77
C LEU A 16 27.18 -5.63 -22.35
N THR A 17 27.59 -6.49 -21.44
CA THR A 17 26.67 -7.11 -20.49
C THR A 17 26.12 -5.96 -19.65
N GLY A 18 25.31 -5.11 -20.28
CA GLY A 18 24.33 -4.34 -19.56
C GLY A 18 23.47 -5.39 -18.90
N CYS A 19 23.51 -5.41 -17.57
CA CYS A 19 22.36 -5.85 -16.81
C CYS A 19 21.15 -5.26 -17.51
N THR A 20 20.35 -6.08 -18.17
CA THR A 20 18.93 -5.78 -18.25
C THR A 20 18.49 -5.83 -16.80
N GLU A 21 18.67 -4.69 -16.12
CA GLU A 21 17.85 -4.29 -14.98
C GLU A 21 16.47 -4.07 -15.59
N GLU A 22 15.83 -5.18 -15.98
CA GLU A 22 14.40 -5.32 -15.91
C GLU A 22 14.13 -5.03 -14.43
N ALA A 23 13.97 -3.74 -14.10
CA ALA A 23 13.69 -3.31 -12.76
C ALA A 23 12.47 -4.13 -12.35
N ALA A 24 12.69 -5.13 -11.50
CA ALA A 24 11.66 -6.03 -11.06
C ALA A 24 10.58 -5.12 -10.51
N ARG A 25 9.47 -5.01 -11.27
CA ARG A 25 8.43 -4.03 -10.95
C ARG A 25 7.95 -4.42 -9.57
N ALA A 26 8.12 -3.51 -8.62
CA ALA A 26 7.62 -3.75 -7.27
C ALA A 26 6.16 -4.19 -7.37
N PRO A 27 5.72 -5.17 -6.58
CA PRO A 27 4.33 -5.58 -6.57
C PRO A 27 3.43 -4.37 -6.35
N ILE A 28 2.36 -4.27 -7.12
CA ILE A 28 1.38 -3.20 -6.98
C ILE A 28 0.74 -3.35 -5.60
N ASP A 29 0.65 -2.24 -4.86
CA ASP A 29 -0.04 -2.19 -3.58
C ASP A 29 -1.48 -2.71 -3.74
N PRO A 30 -1.95 -3.65 -2.90
CA PRO A 30 -3.30 -4.21 -3.03
C PRO A 30 -4.41 -3.15 -3.02
N ILE A 31 -4.23 -2.03 -2.30
CA ILE A 31 -5.16 -0.90 -2.30
C ILE A 31 -5.14 -0.21 -3.66
N ASP A 32 -3.96 0.08 -4.22
CA ASP A 32 -3.86 0.67 -5.56
C ASP A 32 -4.54 -0.22 -6.62
N ALA A 33 -4.42 -1.55 -6.49
CA ALA A 33 -5.03 -2.51 -7.40
C ALA A 33 -6.57 -2.48 -7.35
N VAL A 34 -7.19 -2.47 -6.17
CA VAL A 34 -8.67 -2.46 -6.05
C VAL A 34 -9.29 -1.12 -6.46
N TYR A 35 -8.52 -0.02 -6.46
CA TYR A 35 -8.98 1.29 -6.92
C TYR A 35 -8.63 1.62 -8.37
N ALA A 36 -8.00 0.71 -9.12
CA ALA A 36 -7.53 0.99 -10.47
C ALA A 36 -8.67 1.41 -11.43
N ALA A 37 -9.80 0.70 -11.42
CA ALA A 37 -10.95 1.00 -12.28
C ALA A 37 -11.58 2.36 -11.95
N HIS A 38 -11.74 2.65 -10.66
CA HIS A 38 -12.22 3.96 -10.20
C HIS A 38 -11.28 5.08 -10.63
N THR A 39 -9.97 4.90 -10.44
CA THR A 39 -8.96 5.91 -10.80
C THR A 39 -8.90 6.16 -12.31
N GLU A 40 -9.00 5.10 -13.13
CA GLU A 40 -9.09 5.22 -14.59
C GLU A 40 -10.33 6.03 -15.00
N CYS A 41 -11.48 5.75 -14.38
CA CYS A 41 -12.71 6.50 -14.62
C CYS A 41 -12.55 7.99 -14.27
N LEU A 42 -11.97 8.32 -13.10
CA LEU A 42 -11.70 9.71 -12.73
C LEU A 42 -10.87 10.43 -13.80
N GLY A 43 -9.83 9.78 -14.33
CA GLY A 43 -9.01 10.31 -15.41
C GLY A 43 -9.80 10.59 -16.70
N LYS A 44 -10.69 9.67 -17.08
CA LYS A 44 -11.60 9.85 -18.24
C LYS A 44 -12.57 11.03 -18.04
N HIS A 45 -12.94 11.32 -16.79
CA HIS A 45 -13.78 12.45 -16.42
C HIS A 45 -12.99 13.73 -16.10
N GLY A 46 -11.72 13.80 -16.51
CA GLY A 46 -10.93 15.03 -16.51
C GLY A 46 -10.16 15.31 -15.22
N VAL A 47 -10.23 14.42 -14.22
CA VAL A 47 -9.38 14.52 -13.03
C VAL A 47 -7.93 14.33 -13.45
N LYS A 48 -7.06 15.24 -13.02
CA LYS A 48 -5.63 15.14 -13.31
C LYS A 48 -5.03 13.99 -12.52
N LEU A 49 -4.38 13.08 -13.23
CA LEU A 49 -3.69 11.93 -12.65
C LEU A 49 -2.18 12.10 -12.83
N LYS A 50 -1.42 11.61 -11.86
CA LYS A 50 0.03 11.45 -11.94
C LYS A 50 0.44 10.02 -11.66
N GLU A 51 1.56 9.62 -12.23
CA GLU A 51 2.13 8.31 -11.95
C GLU A 51 2.78 8.31 -10.57
N LYS A 52 2.32 7.42 -9.68
CA LYS A 52 2.88 7.21 -8.33
C LYS A 52 4.07 6.25 -8.40
N SER A 53 3.93 5.21 -9.20
CA SER A 53 4.93 4.18 -9.50
C SER A 53 4.64 3.62 -10.89
N PRO A 54 5.56 2.88 -11.53
CA PRO A 54 5.34 2.37 -12.88
C PRO A 54 3.95 1.77 -13.06
N GLY A 55 3.12 2.40 -13.91
CA GLY A 55 1.75 2.00 -14.28
C GLY A 55 0.69 2.12 -13.18
N VAL A 56 1.01 2.74 -12.05
CA VAL A 56 0.05 3.09 -11.01
C VAL A 56 -0.22 4.59 -11.13
N MET A 57 -1.40 4.92 -11.66
CA MET A 57 -1.89 6.29 -11.70
C MET A 57 -2.62 6.61 -10.39
N THR A 58 -2.48 7.83 -9.90
CA THR A 58 -3.21 8.36 -8.76
C THR A 58 -3.65 9.78 -9.03
N VAL A 59 -4.60 10.31 -8.26
CA VAL A 59 -5.01 11.72 -8.38
C VAL A 59 -3.82 12.63 -8.10
N ASP A 60 -3.58 13.58 -8.98
CA ASP A 60 -2.55 14.58 -8.79
C ASP A 60 -2.99 15.61 -7.75
N LYS A 61 -2.44 15.46 -6.54
CA LYS A 61 -2.70 16.37 -5.41
C LYS A 61 -2.24 17.81 -5.65
N ASP A 62 -1.39 18.04 -6.65
CA ASP A 62 -0.88 19.38 -7.01
C ASP A 62 -1.75 20.07 -8.07
N ALA A 63 -2.70 19.34 -8.68
CA ALA A 63 -3.58 19.81 -9.75
C ALA A 63 -5.06 19.55 -9.42
N ILE A 64 -5.46 19.90 -8.19
CA ILE A 64 -6.82 19.69 -7.68
C ILE A 64 -7.80 20.71 -8.28
N ASP A 65 -8.69 20.23 -9.14
CA ASP A 65 -9.94 20.91 -9.47
C ASP A 65 -11.09 20.21 -8.73
N ARG A 66 -11.55 20.84 -7.64
CA ARG A 66 -12.60 20.29 -6.79
C ARG A 66 -13.90 20.03 -7.56
N LYS A 67 -14.28 20.91 -8.49
CA LYS A 67 -15.54 20.77 -9.23
C LYS A 67 -15.47 19.57 -10.17
N VAL A 68 -14.35 19.43 -10.87
CA VAL A 68 -14.11 18.28 -11.75
C VAL A 68 -14.06 16.98 -10.96
N ILE A 69 -13.35 16.96 -9.83
CA ILE A 69 -13.28 15.77 -8.96
C ILE A 69 -14.66 15.36 -8.46
N MET A 70 -15.47 16.28 -7.94
CA MET A 70 -16.80 15.94 -7.43
C MET A 70 -17.73 15.43 -8.53
N ALA A 71 -17.70 16.04 -9.71
CA ALA A 71 -18.49 15.57 -10.85
C ALA A 71 -18.04 14.16 -11.29
N ALA A 72 -16.74 13.93 -11.41
CA ALA A 72 -16.18 12.62 -11.75
C ALA A 72 -16.49 11.57 -10.69
N GLN A 73 -16.43 11.92 -9.39
CA GLN A 73 -16.78 11.02 -8.30
C GLN A 73 -18.24 10.56 -8.39
N GLU A 74 -19.17 11.45 -8.73
CA GLU A 74 -20.58 11.09 -8.86
C GLU A 74 -20.81 10.07 -9.99
N GLU A 75 -20.10 10.21 -11.11
CA GLU A 75 -20.16 9.29 -12.25
C GLU A 75 -19.45 7.96 -11.95
N CYS A 76 -18.32 8.02 -11.25
CA CYS A 76 -17.43 6.87 -11.05
C CYS A 76 -17.68 6.09 -9.75
N LYS A 77 -18.57 6.55 -8.84
CA LYS A 77 -18.79 5.94 -7.51
C LYS A 77 -19.17 4.46 -7.54
N SER A 78 -19.80 3.99 -8.63
CA SER A 78 -20.15 2.57 -8.80
C SER A 78 -18.94 1.66 -8.98
N LEU A 79 -17.77 2.24 -9.27
CA LEU A 79 -16.49 1.55 -9.41
C LEU A 79 -15.68 1.56 -8.11
N LEU A 80 -16.20 2.14 -7.03
CA LEU A 80 -15.56 2.03 -5.71
C LEU A 80 -15.57 0.56 -5.26
N PRO A 81 -14.47 0.08 -4.67
CA PRO A 81 -14.41 -1.29 -4.18
C PRO A 81 -15.45 -1.48 -3.06
N ALA A 82 -16.18 -2.59 -3.12
CA ALA A 82 -17.16 -2.93 -2.09
C ALA A 82 -16.51 -3.39 -0.77
N LYS A 83 -15.30 -3.95 -0.84
CA LYS A 83 -14.48 -4.34 0.30
C LYS A 83 -13.03 -3.93 0.04
N LEU A 84 -12.34 -3.47 1.08
CA LEU A 84 -10.91 -3.21 1.04
C LEU A 84 -10.14 -4.49 1.41
N PRO A 85 -8.99 -4.75 0.78
CA PRO A 85 -8.05 -5.76 1.26
C PRO A 85 -7.67 -5.48 2.72
N VAL A 86 -7.74 -6.52 3.56
CA VAL A 86 -7.29 -6.44 4.96
C VAL A 86 -5.80 -6.66 5.03
N ASP A 87 -5.10 -5.68 5.59
CA ASP A 87 -3.72 -5.84 6.02
C ASP A 87 -3.70 -6.78 7.24
N GLN A 88 -3.16 -7.98 7.04
CA GLN A 88 -3.13 -9.02 8.06
C GLN A 88 -2.23 -8.67 9.25
N GLU A 89 -1.17 -7.88 9.04
CA GLU A 89 -0.33 -7.43 10.15
C GLU A 89 -1.02 -6.33 10.96
N ALA A 90 -1.70 -5.39 10.29
CA ALA A 90 -2.54 -4.42 10.98
C ALA A 90 -3.69 -5.08 11.75
N LEU A 91 -4.32 -6.13 11.20
CA LEU A 91 -5.35 -6.90 11.88
C LEU A 91 -4.81 -7.56 13.16
N LYS A 92 -3.65 -8.21 13.11
CA LYS A 92 -3.00 -8.82 14.29
C LYS A 92 -2.69 -7.79 15.36
N VAL A 93 -2.16 -6.63 14.99
CA VAL A 93 -1.93 -5.52 15.93
C VAL A 93 -3.24 -5.10 16.57
N SER A 94 -4.31 -4.96 15.79
CA SER A 94 -5.62 -4.54 16.29
C SER A 94 -6.23 -5.57 17.26
N GLN A 95 -6.05 -6.87 17.00
CA GLN A 95 -6.40 -7.95 17.92
C GLN A 95 -5.59 -7.90 19.22
N ALA A 96 -4.28 -7.62 19.13
CA ALA A 96 -3.42 -7.48 20.31
C ALA A 96 -3.80 -6.27 21.17
N ILE A 97 -4.19 -5.15 20.56
CA ILE A 97 -4.77 -4.00 21.28
C ILE A 97 -6.05 -4.43 22.00
N ALA A 98 -6.97 -5.10 21.30
CA ALA A 98 -8.23 -5.56 21.90
C ALA A 98 -7.99 -6.47 23.12
N GLU A 99 -7.03 -7.39 23.02
CA GLU A 99 -6.64 -8.24 24.14
C GLU A 99 -6.03 -7.43 25.30
N CYS A 100 -5.22 -6.42 25.01
CA CYS A 100 -4.65 -5.54 26.01
C CYS A 100 -5.72 -4.79 26.81
N TYR A 101 -6.76 -4.28 26.14
CA TYR A 101 -7.89 -3.63 26.81
C TYR A 101 -8.63 -4.60 27.74
N ARG A 102 -8.87 -5.84 27.28
CA ARG A 102 -9.47 -6.89 28.11
C ARG A 102 -8.67 -7.17 29.38
N ARG A 103 -7.34 -7.21 29.28
CA ARG A 103 -6.46 -7.39 30.46
C ARG A 103 -6.42 -6.16 31.37
N ASN A 104 -6.75 -4.97 30.88
CA ASN A 104 -6.63 -3.70 31.59
C ASN A 104 -7.97 -3.12 32.09
N GLY A 105 -9.04 -3.92 32.17
CA GLY A 105 -10.30 -3.52 32.81
C GLY A 105 -11.51 -3.47 31.90
N TYR A 106 -11.34 -3.79 30.61
CA TYR A 106 -12.42 -3.83 29.62
C TYR A 106 -12.67 -5.27 29.12
N PRO A 107 -13.13 -6.21 29.98
CA PRO A 107 -13.20 -7.64 29.62
C PRO A 107 -14.09 -7.92 28.40
N ASP A 108 -15.07 -7.07 28.14
CA ASP A 108 -16.00 -7.16 27.01
C ASP A 108 -15.51 -6.37 25.77
N TRP A 109 -14.26 -5.87 25.78
CA TRP A 109 -13.70 -5.17 24.63
C TRP A 109 -13.69 -6.10 23.41
N PRO A 110 -14.33 -5.70 22.30
CA PRO A 110 -14.56 -6.62 21.20
C PRO A 110 -13.36 -6.66 20.24
N ASP A 111 -13.22 -7.78 19.52
CA ASP A 111 -12.19 -7.93 18.49
C ASP A 111 -12.58 -7.22 17.18
N PRO A 112 -11.61 -6.78 16.37
CA PRO A 112 -11.90 -6.26 15.03
C PRO A 112 -12.50 -7.33 14.12
N ASP A 113 -13.29 -6.90 13.13
CA ASP A 113 -13.84 -7.78 12.11
C ASP A 113 -12.71 -8.44 11.29
N PRO A 114 -12.69 -9.77 11.15
CA PRO A 114 -11.60 -10.47 10.47
C PRO A 114 -11.63 -10.31 8.93
N GLU A 115 -12.77 -9.95 8.34
CA GLU A 115 -12.93 -9.73 6.90
C GLU A 115 -12.69 -8.27 6.49
N THR A 116 -12.92 -7.30 7.37
CA THR A 116 -12.77 -5.87 7.04
C THR A 116 -11.65 -5.17 7.82
N GLY A 117 -11.19 -5.76 8.94
CA GLY A 117 -10.24 -5.14 9.85
C GLY A 117 -10.83 -3.99 10.67
N GLU A 118 -12.13 -3.73 10.55
CA GLU A 118 -12.79 -2.62 11.24
C GLU A 118 -12.98 -2.92 12.73
N ALA A 119 -12.75 -1.91 13.57
CA ALA A 119 -13.11 -2.00 14.97
C ALA A 119 -14.64 -2.00 15.13
N PRO A 120 -15.20 -2.71 16.11
CA PRO A 120 -16.63 -2.76 16.34
C PRO A 120 -17.21 -1.39 16.72
N VAL A 121 -18.38 -1.08 16.17
CA VAL A 121 -19.07 0.19 16.45
C VAL A 121 -19.46 0.25 17.93
N GLY A 122 -19.08 1.34 18.61
CA GLY A 122 -19.46 1.59 20.01
C GLY A 122 -18.46 1.11 21.06
N ALA A 123 -17.23 0.75 20.67
CA ALA A 123 -16.15 0.54 21.62
C ALA A 123 -15.85 1.86 22.37
N ASP A 124 -16.00 1.86 23.70
CA ASP A 124 -15.86 3.04 24.54
C ASP A 124 -14.38 3.42 24.74
N MET A 125 -13.92 4.42 23.99
CA MET A 125 -12.51 4.85 23.93
C MET A 125 -12.15 5.95 24.93
N ASP A 126 -12.93 6.17 26.00
CA ASP A 126 -12.74 7.33 26.89
C ASP A 126 -11.59 7.17 27.92
N ASP A 127 -11.09 5.96 28.16
CA ASP A 127 -10.01 5.71 29.13
C ASP A 127 -8.62 5.87 28.51
N THR A 128 -8.17 7.12 28.55
CA THR A 128 -6.83 7.54 28.13
C THR A 128 -5.68 6.80 28.82
N ALA A 129 -5.87 6.27 30.04
CA ALA A 129 -4.82 5.54 30.76
C ALA A 129 -4.64 4.14 30.16
N VAL A 130 -5.72 3.44 29.85
CA VAL A 130 -5.67 2.15 29.14
C VAL A 130 -5.19 2.34 27.70
N MET A 131 -5.64 3.38 27.00
CA MET A 131 -5.12 3.71 25.67
C MET A 131 -3.60 3.87 25.64
N SER A 132 -3.03 4.55 26.65
CA SER A 132 -1.59 4.80 26.75
C SER A 132 -0.79 3.50 26.92
N LYS A 133 -1.30 2.56 27.72
CA LYS A 133 -0.68 1.23 27.93
C LYS A 133 -0.77 0.34 26.70
N CYS A 134 -1.94 0.33 26.07
CA CYS A 134 -2.28 -0.55 24.96
C CYS A 134 -1.92 0.01 23.58
N ARG A 135 -1.20 1.14 23.52
CA ARG A 135 -0.69 1.68 22.26
C ARG A 135 0.29 0.69 21.60
N PRO A 136 0.24 0.49 20.28
CA PRO A 136 1.24 -0.30 19.57
C PRO A 136 2.68 0.14 19.87
N GLY A 137 3.58 -0.83 20.00
CA GLY A 137 4.99 -0.64 20.31
C GLY A 137 5.31 -0.57 21.81
N THR A 138 4.33 -0.76 22.70
CA THR A 138 4.59 -0.95 24.14
C THR A 138 4.96 -2.41 24.43
N SER A 139 5.42 -2.69 25.65
CA SER A 139 5.61 -4.07 26.11
C SER A 139 4.31 -4.87 26.16
N GLU A 140 3.16 -4.20 26.25
CA GLU A 140 1.84 -4.85 26.29
C GLU A 140 1.28 -5.15 24.89
N VAL A 141 1.68 -4.37 23.89
CA VAL A 141 1.32 -4.57 22.46
C VAL A 141 2.57 -4.35 21.59
N PRO A 142 3.45 -5.36 21.45
CA PRO A 142 4.61 -5.26 20.59
C PRO A 142 4.23 -5.11 19.11
N PHE A 143 5.07 -4.44 18.32
CA PHE A 143 4.91 -4.49 16.86
C PHE A 143 5.19 -5.91 16.35
N PRO A 144 4.48 -6.37 15.31
CA PRO A 144 4.82 -7.62 14.64
C PRO A 144 6.25 -7.53 14.11
N ALA A 145 6.96 -8.66 14.11
CA ALA A 145 8.27 -8.74 13.50
C ALA A 145 8.14 -8.41 12.01
N SER A 146 8.96 -7.49 11.52
CA SER A 146 9.06 -7.22 10.08
C SER A 146 9.89 -8.35 9.47
N ASP A 147 9.23 -9.30 8.80
CA ASP A 147 9.88 -10.34 8.01
C ASP A 147 10.47 -9.78 6.70
#